data_AF-A0A4V5MRM1-F1
#
_entry.id   AF-A0A4V5MRM1-F1
#
_cell.length_a   1.000
_cell.length_b   1.000
_cell.length_c   1.000
_cell.angle_alpha   90.00
_cell.angle_beta   90.00
_cell.angle_gamma   90.00
#
_symmetry.space_group_name_H-M   'P 1'
#
loop_
_entity.id
_entity.type
_entity.pdbx_description
1 polymer ?
#
loop_
_entity_poly.entity_id
_entity_poly.type
_entity_poly.pdbx_seq_one_letter_code
_entity_poly.pdbx_strand_id
1 'polypeptide(L)'
;MVYEQEHIDRATALLAAIERGPTVQDLATAPLLDLWQAAVAQSTGLPLLWGCVAGHPALRDGWIHTSPLIALGTDFGWARTRSRWYRLGTHLNEVEEKFTAHFEAKGPGWHYIPASLSDHAMPIAGERLHRALAEVRALLEGVIAE
;
A
#
# COMPACT_ATOMS: atom_id res chain seq x y z
N MET A 1 26.80 -3.38 -25.03
CA MET A 1 27.10 -1.94 -25.20
C MET A 1 25.84 -1.09 -25.32
N VAL A 2 24.96 -1.23 -26.33
CA VAL A 2 23.73 -0.38 -26.45
C VAL A 2 22.72 -0.65 -25.31
N TYR A 3 22.54 -1.92 -24.91
CA TYR A 3 21.64 -2.33 -23.83
C TYR A 3 22.03 -1.80 -22.44
N GLU A 4 23.31 -1.51 -22.26
CA GLU A 4 23.86 -1.04 -20.98
C GLU A 4 23.64 0.47 -20.82
N GLN A 5 23.85 1.22 -21.90
CA GLN A 5 23.57 2.66 -21.92
C GLN A 5 22.08 2.95 -21.70
N GLU A 6 21.18 2.21 -22.36
CA GLU A 6 19.73 2.40 -22.17
C GLU A 6 19.28 2.14 -20.73
N HIS A 7 19.87 1.15 -20.06
CA HIS A 7 19.57 0.88 -18.65
C HIS A 7 20.07 1.99 -17.72
N ILE A 8 21.27 2.51 -17.97
CA ILE A 8 21.82 3.64 -17.22
C ILE A 8 20.97 4.90 -17.42
N ASP A 9 20.53 5.18 -18.65
CA ASP A 9 19.70 6.34 -18.96
C ASP A 9 18.33 6.24 -18.26
N ARG A 10 17.70 5.06 -18.28
CA ARG A 10 16.45 4.80 -17.56
C ARG A 10 16.59 4.94 -16.05
N ALA A 11 17.70 4.46 -15.48
CA ALA A 11 17.97 4.60 -14.05
C ALA A 11 18.18 6.07 -13.66
N THR A 12 18.97 6.80 -14.45
CA THR A 12 19.21 8.25 -14.27
C THR A 12 17.90 9.04 -14.35
N ALA A 13 17.05 8.76 -15.34
CA ALA A 13 15.76 9.40 -15.48
C ALA A 13 14.81 9.10 -14.31
N LEU A 14 14.83 7.86 -13.81
CA LEU A 14 14.05 7.47 -12.64
C LEU A 14 14.49 8.23 -11.38
N LEU A 15 15.80 8.32 -11.12
CA LEU A 15 16.34 9.06 -9.98
C LEU A 15 15.96 10.54 -10.05
N ALA A 16 16.16 11.17 -11.21
CA ALA A 16 15.79 12.58 -11.39
C ALA A 16 14.27 12.81 -11.21
N ALA A 17 13.42 11.85 -11.61
CA ALA A 17 11.99 11.94 -11.38
C ALA A 17 11.61 11.78 -9.89
N ILE A 18 12.33 10.92 -9.16
CA ILE A 18 12.15 10.75 -7.72
C ILE A 18 12.54 12.01 -6.96
N GLU A 19 13.70 12.59 -7.26
CA GLU A 19 14.20 13.81 -6.62
C GLU A 19 13.26 14.99 -6.82
N ARG A 20 12.63 15.10 -8.01
CA ARG A 20 11.62 16.12 -8.27
C ARG A 20 10.27 15.84 -7.63
N GLY A 21 9.99 14.58 -7.30
CA GLY A 21 8.65 14.11 -6.98
C GLY A 21 7.73 14.05 -8.22
N PRO A 22 6.51 13.51 -8.05
CA PRO A 22 5.56 13.39 -9.14
C PRO A 22 4.99 14.75 -9.53
N THR A 23 4.74 14.96 -10.82
CA THR A 23 3.95 16.09 -11.30
C THR A 23 2.46 15.88 -11.03
N VAL A 24 1.66 16.94 -11.19
CA VAL A 24 0.19 16.85 -11.11
C VAL A 24 -0.35 15.81 -12.10
N GLN A 25 0.22 15.71 -13.31
CA GLN A 25 -0.25 14.75 -14.30
C GLN A 25 0.19 13.31 -14.02
N ASP A 26 1.37 13.13 -13.42
CA ASP A 26 1.78 11.82 -12.92
C ASP A 26 0.76 11.28 -11.91
N LEU A 27 0.29 12.14 -11.00
CA LEU A 27 -0.69 11.73 -9.99
C LEU A 27 -2.12 11.61 -10.52
N ALA A 28 -2.51 12.45 -11.49
CA ALA A 28 -3.86 12.42 -12.07
C ALA A 28 -4.19 11.07 -12.72
N THR A 29 -3.18 10.39 -13.25
CA THR A 29 -3.32 9.07 -13.88
C THR A 29 -2.83 7.91 -13.00
N ALA A 30 -2.28 8.23 -11.82
CA ALA A 30 -1.77 7.22 -10.90
C ALA A 30 -2.91 6.45 -10.21
N PRO A 31 -2.78 5.11 -10.09
CA PRO A 31 -3.68 4.31 -9.29
C PRO A 31 -3.65 4.76 -7.82
N LEU A 32 -4.80 4.65 -7.14
CA LEU A 32 -4.87 4.80 -5.69
C LEU A 32 -4.48 3.48 -5.04
N LEU A 33 -3.60 3.52 -4.04
CA LEU A 33 -3.32 2.40 -3.16
C LEU A 33 -3.75 2.78 -1.74
N ASP A 34 -4.85 2.20 -1.29
CA ASP A 34 -5.47 2.45 0.02
C ASP A 34 -5.22 1.27 0.96
N LEU A 35 -5.41 1.48 2.26
CA LEU A 35 -5.15 0.50 3.32
C LEU A 35 -3.76 -0.16 3.17
N TRP A 36 -2.77 0.68 2.91
CA TRP A 36 -1.47 0.23 2.45
C TRP A 36 -0.46 0.09 3.59
N GLN A 37 0.52 -0.79 3.43
CA GLN A 37 1.68 -0.91 4.31
C GLN A 37 2.93 -1.28 3.51
N ALA A 38 4.11 -0.92 4.04
CA ALA A 38 5.38 -1.39 3.50
C ALA A 38 5.65 -2.84 3.91
N ALA A 39 6.20 -3.63 2.99
CA ALA A 39 6.61 -5.00 3.24
C ALA A 39 7.87 -5.34 2.42
N VAL A 40 8.46 -6.50 2.68
CA VAL A 40 9.62 -7.01 1.93
C VAL A 40 9.19 -8.25 1.17
N ALA A 41 9.44 -8.28 -0.16
CA ALA A 41 9.22 -9.48 -0.95
C ALA A 41 10.13 -10.61 -0.47
N GLN A 42 9.55 -11.73 -0.02
CA GLN A 42 10.30 -12.90 0.43
C GLN A 42 11.22 -13.48 -0.66
N SER A 43 10.81 -13.39 -1.92
CA SER A 43 11.55 -13.95 -3.05
C SER A 43 12.79 -13.13 -3.46
N THR A 44 12.77 -11.82 -3.25
CA THR A 44 13.84 -10.91 -3.73
C THR A 44 14.50 -10.08 -2.64
N GLY A 45 13.94 -10.05 -1.43
CA GLY A 45 14.39 -9.17 -0.34
C GLY A 45 14.17 -7.68 -0.61
N LEU A 46 13.39 -7.33 -1.64
CA LEU A 46 13.19 -5.93 -2.03
C LEU A 46 11.96 -5.33 -1.34
N PRO A 47 12.01 -4.04 -0.95
CA PRO A 47 10.84 -3.36 -0.40
C PRO A 47 9.74 -3.23 -1.46
N LEU A 48 8.49 -3.35 -1.03
CA LEU A 48 7.28 -3.14 -1.82
C LEU A 48 6.17 -2.60 -0.94
N LEU A 49 5.05 -2.22 -1.56
CA LEU A 49 3.82 -1.91 -0.84
C LEU A 49 2.79 -3.03 -1.06
N TRP A 50 2.08 -3.35 0.01
CA TRP A 50 0.85 -4.12 -0.02
C TRP A 50 -0.32 -3.19 0.22
N GLY A 51 -1.43 -3.35 -0.49
CA GLY A 51 -2.60 -2.50 -0.32
C GLY A 51 -3.73 -2.82 -1.30
N CYS A 52 -4.88 -2.18 -1.10
CA CYS A 52 -6.02 -2.27 -1.99
C CYS A 52 -5.89 -1.21 -3.09
N VAL A 53 -5.74 -1.66 -4.34
CA VAL A 53 -5.59 -0.77 -5.50
C VAL A 53 -6.94 -0.46 -6.14
N ALA A 54 -7.09 0.78 -6.61
CA ALA A 54 -8.19 1.20 -7.46
C ALA A 54 -7.68 1.98 -8.69
N GLY A 55 -8.31 1.75 -9.85
CA GLY A 55 -8.00 2.45 -11.10
C GLY A 55 -6.66 2.03 -11.72
N HIS A 56 -6.22 0.79 -11.47
CA HIS A 56 -4.97 0.29 -12.04
C HIS A 56 -5.14 -0.04 -13.54
N PRO A 57 -4.28 0.44 -14.45
CA PRO A 57 -4.51 0.31 -15.90
C PRO A 57 -4.38 -1.13 -16.44
N ALA A 58 -3.82 -2.04 -15.65
CA ALA A 58 -3.54 -3.43 -16.07
C ALA A 58 -4.05 -4.49 -15.09
N LEU A 59 -4.57 -4.10 -13.94
CA LEU A 59 -5.02 -5.01 -12.88
C LEU A 59 -6.43 -4.61 -12.50
N ARG A 60 -7.26 -5.58 -12.14
CA ARG A 60 -8.54 -5.30 -11.49
C ARG A 60 -8.31 -4.64 -10.14
N ASP A 61 -9.30 -3.88 -9.68
CA ASP A 61 -9.31 -3.32 -8.34
C ASP A 61 -9.27 -4.45 -7.28
N GLY A 62 -8.63 -4.17 -6.14
CA GLY A 62 -8.47 -5.12 -5.05
C GLY A 62 -7.04 -5.21 -4.50
N TRP A 63 -6.76 -6.22 -3.69
CA TRP A 63 -5.48 -6.35 -3.00
C TRP A 63 -4.34 -6.74 -3.94
N ILE A 64 -3.23 -6.00 -3.86
CA ILE A 64 -2.03 -6.24 -4.64
C ILE A 64 -0.78 -6.12 -3.79
N HIS A 65 0.32 -6.68 -4.30
CA HIS A 65 1.67 -6.27 -3.98
C HIS A 65 2.18 -5.44 -5.14
N THR A 66 2.81 -4.30 -4.87
CA THR A 66 3.41 -3.51 -5.95
C THR A 66 4.69 -4.15 -6.46
N SER A 67 5.14 -3.72 -7.64
CA SER A 67 6.56 -3.88 -8.00
C SER A 67 7.47 -3.18 -6.97
N PRO A 68 8.79 -3.47 -6.92
CA PRO A 68 9.69 -2.91 -5.92
C PRO A 68 9.53 -1.41 -5.73
N LEU A 69 9.41 -1.00 -4.47
CA LEU A 69 9.32 0.38 -4.02
C LEU A 69 10.69 1.02 -4.18
N ILE A 70 10.72 2.21 -4.77
CA ILE A 70 11.94 2.97 -5.03
C ILE A 70 11.97 4.25 -4.19
N ALA A 71 10.83 4.92 -4.04
CA ALA A 71 10.69 6.09 -3.17
C ALA A 71 9.29 6.19 -2.59
N LEU A 72 9.19 6.81 -1.41
CA LEU A 72 7.95 6.97 -0.68
C LEU A 72 7.90 8.39 -0.11
N GLY A 73 6.87 9.15 -0.48
CA GLY A 73 6.57 10.47 0.09
C GLY A 73 5.30 10.38 0.90
N THR A 74 5.36 9.81 2.11
CA THR A 74 4.18 9.59 2.98
C THR A 74 3.45 10.89 3.27
N ASP A 75 4.19 11.93 3.65
CA ASP A 75 3.65 13.25 3.99
C ASP A 75 3.04 13.96 2.75
N PHE A 76 3.36 13.46 1.56
CA PHE A 76 2.93 13.99 0.28
C PHE A 76 1.92 13.07 -0.44
N GLY A 77 1.53 11.95 0.18
CA GLY A 77 0.50 11.05 -0.34
C GLY A 77 0.87 10.32 -1.63
N TRP A 78 2.15 10.00 -1.87
CA TRP A 78 2.57 9.27 -3.08
C TRP A 78 3.65 8.21 -2.85
N ALA A 79 3.70 7.23 -3.74
CA ALA A 79 4.81 6.27 -3.84
C ALA A 79 5.33 6.13 -5.27
N ARG A 80 6.64 5.99 -5.42
CA ARG A 80 7.31 5.58 -6.67
C ARG A 80 7.73 4.14 -6.59
N THR A 81 7.21 3.32 -7.49
CA THR A 81 7.69 1.95 -7.72
C THR A 81 8.51 1.89 -9.00
N ARG A 82 9.18 0.76 -9.26
CA ARG A 82 9.89 0.52 -10.51
C ARG A 82 9.02 0.82 -11.75
N SER A 83 7.72 0.55 -11.67
CA SER A 83 6.84 0.61 -12.82
C SER A 83 6.04 1.91 -12.90
N ARG A 84 5.51 2.41 -11.78
CA ARG A 84 4.57 3.55 -11.79
C ARG A 84 4.57 4.37 -10.50
N TRP A 85 3.96 5.54 -10.57
CA TRP A 85 3.53 6.31 -9.41
C TRP A 85 2.23 5.74 -8.86
N TYR A 86 2.03 5.88 -7.56
CA TYR A 86 0.77 5.62 -6.86
C TYR A 86 0.40 6.84 -6.03
N ARG A 87 -0.89 7.14 -5.97
CA ARG A 87 -1.46 7.96 -4.90
C ARG A 87 -1.69 7.06 -3.69
N LEU A 88 -1.36 7.55 -2.51
CA LEU A 88 -1.54 6.81 -1.26
C LEU A 88 -2.82 7.26 -0.58
N GLY A 89 -3.64 6.29 -0.19
CA GLY A 89 -4.76 6.49 0.71
C GLY A 89 -4.34 6.29 2.17
N THR A 90 -5.25 5.74 2.95
CA THR A 90 -5.09 5.47 4.38
C THR A 90 -3.96 4.46 4.60
N HIS A 91 -3.04 4.77 5.51
CA HIS A 91 -2.07 3.80 5.96
C HIS A 91 -2.77 2.70 6.78
N LEU A 92 -2.39 1.43 6.61
CA LEU A 92 -3.05 0.33 7.32
C LEU A 92 -2.96 0.49 8.85
N ASN A 93 -1.81 0.95 9.37
CA ASN A 93 -1.65 1.19 10.81
C ASN A 93 -2.69 2.17 11.37
N GLU A 94 -3.09 3.21 10.62
CA GLU A 94 -4.12 4.15 11.09
C GLU A 94 -5.46 3.44 11.32
N VAL A 95 -5.75 2.41 10.52
CA VAL A 95 -6.93 1.57 10.67
C VAL A 95 -6.76 0.59 11.82
N GLU A 96 -5.59 -0.05 11.95
CA GLU A 96 -5.28 -0.97 13.05
C GLU A 96 -5.34 -0.28 14.42
N GLU A 97 -4.86 0.96 14.52
CA GLU A 97 -4.92 1.78 15.73
C GLU A 97 -6.37 2.07 16.13
N LYS A 98 -7.21 2.45 15.17
CA LYS A 98 -8.65 2.69 15.41
C LYS A 98 -9.36 1.42 15.88
N PHE A 99 -9.06 0.27 15.29
CA PHE A 99 -9.62 -1.01 15.76
C PHE A 99 -9.14 -1.37 17.15
N THR A 100 -7.85 -1.22 17.43
CA THR A 100 -7.29 -1.49 18.74
C THR A 100 -8.01 -0.67 19.80
N ALA A 101 -8.11 0.65 19.61
CA ALA A 101 -8.84 1.53 20.53
C ALA A 101 -10.32 1.14 20.67
N HIS A 102 -10.99 0.78 19.57
CA HIS A 102 -12.39 0.35 19.60
C HIS A 102 -12.61 -0.91 20.45
N PHE A 103 -11.73 -1.91 20.31
CA PHE A 103 -11.85 -3.16 21.07
C PHE A 103 -11.43 -2.99 22.52
N GLU A 104 -10.39 -2.23 22.81
CA GLU A 104 -9.98 -1.92 24.20
C GLU A 104 -11.10 -1.18 24.96
N ALA A 105 -11.83 -0.28 24.30
CA ALA A 105 -12.97 0.42 24.88
C ALA A 105 -14.13 -0.51 25.28
N LYS A 106 -14.21 -1.74 24.76
CA LYS A 106 -15.22 -2.74 25.15
C LYS A 106 -14.92 -3.41 26.50
N GLY A 107 -13.77 -3.14 27.09
CA GLY A 107 -13.38 -3.62 28.40
C GLY A 107 -12.47 -4.84 28.38
N PRO A 108 -12.11 -5.37 29.57
CA PRO A 108 -11.06 -6.36 29.72
C PRO A 108 -11.39 -7.66 28.95
N GLY A 109 -10.39 -8.16 28.22
CA GLY A 109 -10.48 -9.38 27.42
C GLY A 109 -10.69 -9.16 25.92
N TRP A 110 -11.08 -7.95 25.50
CA TRP A 110 -11.17 -7.60 24.09
C TRP A 110 -9.84 -7.08 23.55
N HIS A 111 -9.32 -7.72 22.51
CA HIS A 111 -8.10 -7.29 21.83
C HIS A 111 -8.25 -7.47 20.33
N TYR A 112 -7.87 -6.45 19.58
CA TYR A 112 -7.66 -6.58 18.14
C TYR A 112 -6.35 -7.35 17.89
N ILE A 113 -6.32 -8.20 16.86
CA ILE A 113 -5.08 -8.83 16.38
C ILE A 113 -4.70 -8.14 15.07
N PRO A 114 -3.69 -7.25 15.08
CA PRO A 114 -3.16 -6.60 13.89
C PRO A 114 -2.76 -7.59 12.80
N ALA A 115 -3.01 -7.21 11.54
CA ALA A 115 -2.48 -7.92 10.38
C ALA A 115 -0.95 -7.88 10.38
N SER A 116 -0.35 -6.81 10.90
CA SER A 116 1.10 -6.68 11.12
C SER A 116 1.71 -7.73 12.07
N LEU A 117 0.92 -8.34 12.97
CA LEU A 117 1.38 -9.44 13.85
C LEU A 117 1.19 -10.83 13.24
N SER A 118 0.66 -10.92 12.02
CA SER A 118 0.37 -12.19 11.35
C SER A 118 1.50 -12.69 10.42
N ASP A 119 2.73 -12.25 10.66
CA ASP A 119 3.97 -12.49 9.89
C ASP A 119 4.29 -13.95 9.50
N HIS A 120 3.53 -14.94 9.99
CA HIS A 120 3.68 -16.36 9.66
C HIS A 120 2.45 -17.03 8.99
N ALA A 121 1.34 -16.31 8.74
CA ALA A 121 0.08 -16.92 8.27
C ALA A 121 -0.37 -16.48 6.86
N MET A 122 0.50 -15.86 6.08
CA MET A 122 0.12 -15.15 4.85
C MET A 122 0.19 -15.94 3.51
N PRO A 123 -0.13 -17.26 3.46
CA PRO A 123 -0.66 -17.86 2.22
C PRO A 123 -2.09 -18.39 2.34
N ILE A 124 -2.68 -18.49 3.54
CA ILE A 124 -3.96 -19.22 3.73
C ILE A 124 -5.17 -18.29 3.90
N ALA A 125 -4.98 -17.00 4.22
CA ALA A 125 -6.08 -16.11 4.56
C ALA A 125 -6.55 -15.17 3.44
N GLY A 126 -6.26 -15.49 2.16
CA GLY A 126 -6.71 -14.68 1.02
C GLY A 126 -8.21 -14.38 1.11
N GLU A 127 -9.08 -15.39 1.05
CA GLU A 127 -10.53 -15.14 0.99
C GLU A 127 -11.15 -14.62 2.31
N ARG A 128 -10.60 -14.99 3.48
CA ARG A 128 -11.14 -14.56 4.78
C ARG A 128 -10.81 -13.11 5.12
N LEU A 129 -9.62 -12.64 4.75
CA LEU A 129 -9.21 -11.25 4.93
C LEU A 129 -9.93 -10.31 3.94
N HIS A 130 -10.25 -10.77 2.73
CA HIS A 130 -11.03 -9.98 1.77
C HIS A 130 -12.45 -9.66 2.26
N ARG A 131 -13.13 -10.60 2.94
CA ARG A 131 -14.44 -10.35 3.56
C ARG A 131 -14.32 -9.47 4.81
N ALA A 132 -13.36 -9.76 5.68
CA ALA A 132 -13.11 -8.96 6.87
C ALA A 132 -12.76 -7.50 6.53
N LEU A 133 -12.01 -7.26 5.45
CA LEU A 133 -11.61 -5.89 5.08
C LEU A 133 -12.72 -5.08 4.38
N ALA A 134 -13.67 -5.74 3.69
CA ALA A 134 -14.90 -5.09 3.23
C ALA A 134 -15.82 -4.70 4.40
N GLU A 135 -15.92 -5.58 5.41
CA GLU A 135 -16.62 -5.29 6.67
C GLU A 135 -15.90 -4.18 7.46
N VAL A 136 -14.57 -4.17 7.48
CA VAL A 136 -13.73 -3.09 8.04
C VAL A 136 -13.94 -1.79 7.27
N ARG A 137 -14.03 -1.80 5.94
CA ARG A 137 -14.32 -0.60 5.15
C ARG A 137 -15.71 -0.04 5.46
N ALA A 138 -16.71 -0.91 5.61
CA ALA A 138 -18.06 -0.52 6.05
C ALA A 138 -18.07 0.01 7.51
N LEU A 139 -17.27 -0.60 8.40
CA LEU A 139 -17.07 -0.11 9.76
C LEU A 139 -16.33 1.23 9.79
N LEU A 140 -15.32 1.44 8.95
CA LEU A 140 -14.59 2.69 8.80
C LEU A 140 -15.49 3.80 8.25
N GLU A 141 -16.33 3.50 7.26
CA GLU A 141 -17.34 4.45 6.74
C GLU A 141 -18.37 4.83 7.82
N GLY A 142 -18.72 3.92 8.74
CA GLY A 142 -19.56 4.22 9.90
C GLY A 142 -18.87 5.00 11.02
N VAL A 143 -17.59 4.73 11.29
CA VAL A 143 -16.79 5.38 12.35
C VAL A 143 -16.30 6.78 11.93
N ILE A 144 -16.15 7.06 10.64
CA ILE A 144 -15.72 8.38 10.11
C ILE A 144 -16.91 9.34 9.92
N ALA A 145 -18.15 8.83 9.92
CA ALA A 145 -19.37 9.62 9.73
C ALA A 145 -20.02 10.14 11.03
N GLU A 146 -19.47 9.79 12.20
CA GLU A 146 -19.79 10.38 13.52
C GLU A 146 -18.74 11.43 13.92
#